data_AF-A0A8J6LAT4-F1
#
_entry.id   AF-A0A8J6LAT4-F1
#
_cell.length_a   1.000
_cell.length_b   1.000
_cell.length_c   1.000
_cell.angle_alpha   90.00
_cell.angle_beta   90.00
_cell.angle_gamma   90.00
#
_symmetry.space_group_name_H-M   'P 1'
#
loop_
_entity.id
_entity.type
_entity.pdbx_description
1 polymer ?
#
loop_
_entity_poly.entity_id
_entity_poly.type
_entity_poly.pdbx_seq_one_letter_code
_entity_poly.pdbx_strand_id
1 'polypeptide(L)'
;MPKSPKPRKESSKREREEGRMSEEGLNPFRKSSRTERSPSRGEERNQSKEIEEKIETVLREIKEDMAGIVEESRARRKELAAAREKEGEQEREDMLKSSEARKESSKREREEGRTSKEGKNPLRNSSRTRRSPNRSQEENQSKEMDKEMKTTMIREMREEIKTLRKELAAVREENGELRKELTTADWMKRMEMIEEKMEQREKKERKNNVIITGIGAISGNVERGVEEWLEREIGVKVNVKEAFKINKDKMMLAKIENWEQKKNIMLSKSKLKEKKGERMYIDDDLTKEERETQKKLRELAREERDRGKRKKERIRRRLGEKMYKEKVNKKVEGQRHRKEGERVYVKEENDSGLQRWGRGEREQEWEGRRREREGAGGDARTVRRSNTCGERKRREWGEIWSEDGREMDERVRKRRERIENERSEGEE
;
A
#
# COMPACT_ATOMS: atom_id res chain seq x y z
N MET A 1 -22.96 74.19 14.12
CA MET A 1 -22.18 73.01 14.53
C MET A 1 -21.02 72.79 13.58
N PRO A 2 -19.77 72.92 14.05
CA PRO A 2 -18.63 72.34 13.36
C PRO A 2 -17.82 71.39 14.25
N LYS A 3 -17.19 70.43 13.57
CA LYS A 3 -16.56 69.21 14.05
C LYS A 3 -15.31 69.48 14.89
N SER A 4 -15.19 68.81 16.03
CA SER A 4 -13.98 68.82 16.85
C SER A 4 -12.83 68.03 16.18
N PRO A 5 -11.56 68.44 16.36
CA PRO A 5 -10.42 67.91 15.62
C PRO A 5 -9.83 66.64 16.26
N LYS A 6 -9.25 65.78 15.41
CA LYS A 6 -8.53 64.55 15.81
C LYS A 6 -7.18 64.90 16.49
N PRO A 7 -6.76 64.16 17.54
CA PRO A 7 -5.44 64.36 18.14
C PRO A 7 -4.32 63.78 17.27
N ARG A 8 -3.23 64.57 17.17
CA ARG A 8 -1.96 64.26 16.51
C ARG A 8 -1.19 63.16 17.26
N LYS A 9 -0.49 62.31 16.51
CA LYS A 9 0.48 61.33 17.00
C LYS A 9 1.77 62.06 17.44
N GLU A 10 2.15 61.92 18.70
CA GLU A 10 3.46 62.31 19.21
C GLU A 10 4.50 61.24 18.85
N SER A 11 5.55 61.66 18.15
CA SER A 11 6.74 60.87 17.87
C SER A 11 7.76 61.09 18.98
N SER A 12 7.94 60.09 19.85
CA SER A 12 9.00 60.09 20.86
C SER A 12 10.37 59.81 20.23
N LYS A 13 11.15 60.88 20.02
CA LYS A 13 12.61 60.81 19.89
C LYS A 13 13.16 60.32 21.23
N ARG A 14 13.82 59.15 21.25
CA ARG A 14 14.69 58.73 22.35
C ARG A 14 16.13 59.01 21.93
N GLU A 15 16.71 60.00 22.60
CA GLU A 15 18.14 60.32 22.57
C GLU A 15 18.94 59.10 23.05
N ARG A 16 19.98 58.76 22.29
CA ARG A 16 21.00 57.79 22.68
C ARG A 16 22.20 58.61 23.17
N GLU A 17 22.33 58.70 24.49
CA GLU A 17 23.52 59.23 25.14
C GLU A 17 24.73 58.34 24.87
N GLU A 18 25.81 58.96 24.42
CA GLU A 18 27.12 58.38 24.23
C GLU A 18 27.81 58.19 25.59
N GLY A 19 27.72 56.97 26.13
CA GLY A 19 28.53 56.54 27.27
C GLY A 19 29.91 56.08 26.83
N ARG A 20 30.86 57.03 26.68
CA ARG A 20 32.30 56.76 26.66
C ARG A 20 32.74 56.31 28.06
N MET A 21 32.82 55.00 28.28
CA MET A 21 33.48 54.42 29.45
C MET A 21 34.80 53.79 28.99
N SER A 22 35.89 54.33 29.52
CA SER A 22 37.27 53.88 29.38
C SER A 22 37.42 52.43 29.84
N GLU A 23 37.83 51.56 28.92
CA GLU A 23 38.15 50.15 29.18
C GLU A 23 39.67 49.94 29.11
N GLU A 24 40.39 50.59 30.04
CA GLU A 24 41.76 50.20 30.40
C GLU A 24 41.68 49.11 31.48
N GLY A 25 41.40 47.88 31.03
CA GLY A 25 41.31 46.69 31.87
C GLY A 25 42.17 45.58 31.30
N LEU A 26 43.42 45.53 31.77
CA LEU A 26 44.41 44.47 31.58
C LEU A 26 43.78 43.06 31.52
N ASN A 27 43.86 42.41 30.36
CA ASN A 27 43.51 41.00 30.21
C ASN A 27 44.81 40.17 30.00
N PRO A 28 45.44 39.65 31.07
CA PRO A 28 46.70 38.90 30.98
C PRO A 28 46.54 37.44 30.50
N PHE A 29 45.37 37.04 29.99
CA PHE A 29 45.11 35.66 29.53
C PHE A 29 45.20 35.52 28.00
N ARG A 30 46.31 35.98 27.40
CA ARG A 30 46.73 35.59 26.06
C ARG A 30 47.44 34.22 26.10
N LYS A 31 46.74 33.17 26.55
CA LYS A 31 47.22 31.78 26.38
C LYS A 31 46.85 31.32 24.98
N SER A 32 47.85 31.36 24.10
CA SER A 32 48.01 30.53 22.90
C SER A 32 46.75 29.80 22.42
N SER A 33 45.95 30.48 21.59
CA SER A 33 45.04 29.82 20.66
C SER A 33 45.89 29.01 19.69
N ARG A 34 46.29 27.80 20.10
CA ARG A 34 46.83 26.76 19.25
C ARG A 34 45.70 26.45 18.28
N THR A 35 45.73 27.11 17.13
CA THR A 35 44.84 26.87 16.00
C THR A 35 44.88 25.38 15.73
N GLU A 36 43.81 24.69 16.11
CA GLU A 36 43.57 23.32 15.66
C GLU A 36 43.65 23.38 14.14
N ARG A 37 44.74 22.82 13.60
CA ARG A 37 44.94 22.74 12.16
C ARG A 37 43.71 22.06 11.63
N SER A 38 42.90 22.79 10.86
CA SER A 38 41.78 22.23 10.11
C SER A 38 42.26 20.93 9.47
N PRO A 39 41.42 19.86 9.48
CA PRO A 39 41.77 18.58 8.88
C PRO A 39 42.43 18.86 7.54
N SER A 40 43.64 18.31 7.39
CA SER A 40 44.44 18.67 6.23
C SER A 40 43.60 18.36 4.99
N ARG A 41 43.66 19.21 3.97
CA ARG A 41 42.88 19.07 2.73
C ARG A 41 43.02 17.67 2.06
N GLY A 42 43.98 16.85 2.50
CA GLY A 42 44.12 15.45 2.13
C GLY A 42 43.17 14.47 2.85
N GLU A 43 42.83 14.68 4.12
CA GLU A 43 41.93 13.78 4.89
C GLU A 43 40.48 13.90 4.40
N GLU A 44 40.00 15.11 4.15
CA GLU A 44 38.68 15.35 3.55
C GLU A 44 38.56 14.73 2.15
N ARG A 45 39.64 14.74 1.37
CA ARG A 45 39.69 14.09 0.05
C ARG A 45 39.60 12.56 0.15
N ASN A 46 40.24 11.96 1.16
CA ASN A 46 40.19 10.51 1.35
C ASN A 46 38.80 10.05 1.80
N GLN A 47 38.16 10.78 2.72
CA GLN A 47 36.78 10.49 3.14
C GLN A 47 35.79 10.66 1.98
N SER A 48 35.97 11.68 1.14
CA SER A 48 35.12 11.90 -0.02
C SER A 48 35.23 10.74 -1.03
N LYS A 49 36.45 10.25 -1.29
CA LYS A 49 36.67 9.09 -2.17
C LYS A 49 36.04 7.81 -1.64
N GLU A 50 36.14 7.56 -0.34
CA GLU A 50 35.53 6.36 0.27
C GLU A 50 33.99 6.39 0.18
N ILE A 51 33.39 7.58 0.31
CA ILE A 51 31.94 7.77 0.13
C ILE A 51 31.56 7.57 -1.34
N GLU A 52 32.34 8.11 -2.28
CA GLU A 52 32.12 7.91 -3.72
C GLU A 52 32.17 6.43 -4.10
N GLU A 53 33.17 5.68 -3.64
CA GLU A 53 33.27 4.23 -3.87
C GLU A 53 32.06 3.47 -3.30
N LYS A 54 31.62 3.81 -2.08
CA LYS A 54 30.42 3.20 -1.47
C LYS A 54 29.16 3.48 -2.29
N ILE A 55 29.00 4.70 -2.80
CA ILE A 55 27.87 5.08 -3.66
C ILE A 55 27.92 4.28 -4.98
N GLU A 56 29.08 4.19 -5.62
CA GLU A 56 29.25 3.42 -6.85
C GLU A 56 28.92 1.94 -6.66
N THR A 57 29.29 1.37 -5.50
CA THR A 57 29.00 -0.03 -5.17
C THR A 57 27.50 -0.27 -5.07
N VAL A 58 26.77 0.58 -4.33
CA VAL A 58 25.30 0.50 -4.22
C VAL A 58 24.61 0.71 -5.57
N LEU A 59 25.10 1.64 -6.39
CA LEU A 59 24.55 1.86 -7.73
C LEU A 59 24.78 0.66 -8.66
N ARG A 60 25.86 -0.10 -8.47
CA ARG A 60 26.13 -1.34 -9.21
C ARG A 60 25.13 -2.43 -8.83
N GLU A 61 24.90 -2.65 -7.53
CA GLU A 61 23.91 -3.61 -7.03
C GLU A 61 22.49 -3.27 -7.56
N ILE A 62 22.09 -2.00 -7.51
CA ILE A 62 20.78 -1.56 -8.03
C ILE A 62 20.67 -1.83 -9.54
N LYS A 63 21.74 -1.62 -10.32
CA LYS A 63 21.75 -1.90 -11.76
C LYS A 63 21.62 -3.40 -12.05
N GLU A 64 22.28 -4.25 -11.28
CA GLU A 64 22.19 -5.70 -11.40
C GLU A 64 20.77 -6.21 -11.07
N ASP A 65 20.17 -5.72 -9.99
CA ASP A 65 18.78 -6.03 -9.62
C ASP A 65 17.79 -5.61 -10.71
N MET A 66 17.96 -4.40 -11.27
CA MET A 66 17.12 -3.94 -12.38
C MET A 66 17.31 -4.77 -13.65
N ALA A 67 18.54 -5.19 -13.97
CA ALA A 67 18.80 -6.07 -15.10
C ALA A 67 18.12 -7.43 -14.92
N GLY A 68 18.17 -8.00 -13.70
CA GLY A 68 17.45 -9.24 -13.37
C GLY A 68 15.94 -9.13 -13.58
N ILE A 69 15.32 -8.03 -13.14
CA ILE A 69 13.88 -7.79 -13.34
C ILE A 69 13.52 -7.66 -14.83
N VAL A 70 14.37 -7.02 -15.63
CA VAL A 70 14.16 -6.87 -17.08
C VAL A 70 14.26 -8.22 -17.79
N GLU A 71 15.24 -9.05 -17.44
CA GLU A 71 15.38 -10.40 -18.01
C GLU A 71 14.23 -11.32 -17.58
N GLU A 72 13.80 -11.27 -16.32
CA GLU A 72 12.62 -12.01 -15.87
C GLU A 72 11.35 -11.57 -16.63
N SER A 73 11.18 -10.27 -16.85
CA SER A 73 10.06 -9.72 -17.62
C SER A 73 10.12 -10.15 -19.10
N ARG A 74 11.31 -10.25 -19.69
CA ARG A 74 11.51 -10.77 -21.05
C ARG A 74 11.19 -12.26 -21.13
N ALA A 75 11.61 -13.06 -20.15
CA ALA A 75 11.30 -14.48 -20.06
C ALA A 75 9.79 -14.73 -19.99
N ARG A 76 9.07 -14.02 -19.11
CA ARG A 76 7.60 -14.10 -19.00
C ARG A 76 6.89 -13.72 -20.29
N ARG A 77 7.39 -12.71 -21.03
CA ARG A 77 6.83 -12.34 -22.34
C ARG A 77 7.04 -13.42 -23.40
N LYS A 78 8.21 -14.06 -23.42
CA LYS A 78 8.49 -15.19 -24.33
C LYS A 78 7.60 -16.39 -24.01
N GLU A 79 7.43 -16.72 -22.73
CA GLU A 79 6.57 -17.81 -22.28
C GLU A 79 5.10 -17.56 -22.66
N LEU A 80 4.60 -16.34 -22.46
CA LEU A 80 3.24 -15.96 -22.84
C LEU A 80 3.03 -15.95 -24.36
N ALA A 81 4.06 -15.58 -25.14
CA ALA A 81 4.01 -15.68 -26.59
C ALA A 81 3.95 -17.14 -27.06
N ALA A 82 4.76 -18.02 -26.47
CA ALA A 82 4.75 -19.45 -26.78
C ALA A 82 3.43 -20.13 -26.38
N ALA A 83 2.82 -19.71 -25.25
CA ALA A 83 1.51 -20.20 -24.83
C ALA A 83 0.41 -19.83 -25.84
N ARG A 84 0.41 -18.60 -26.35
CA ARG A 84 -0.53 -18.15 -27.38
C ARG A 84 -0.35 -18.86 -28.72
N GLU A 85 0.89 -19.18 -29.08
CA GLU A 85 1.17 -19.96 -30.29
C GLU A 85 0.57 -21.36 -30.19
N LYS A 86 0.73 -22.03 -29.03
CA LYS A 86 0.10 -23.33 -28.76
C LYS A 86 -1.43 -23.29 -28.76
N GLU A 87 -2.03 -22.27 -28.15
CA GLU A 87 -3.49 -22.07 -28.22
C GLU A 87 -3.95 -21.90 -29.68
N GLY A 88 -3.23 -21.09 -30.48
CA GLY A 88 -3.54 -20.91 -31.89
C GLY A 88 -3.37 -22.16 -32.74
N GLU A 89 -2.42 -23.04 -32.41
CA GLU A 89 -2.28 -24.35 -33.05
C GLU A 89 -3.45 -25.28 -32.69
N GLN A 90 -3.84 -25.31 -31.42
CA GLN A 90 -4.98 -26.10 -30.95
C GLN A 90 -6.29 -25.65 -31.61
N GLU A 91 -6.54 -24.34 -31.71
CA GLU A 91 -7.71 -23.80 -32.41
C GLU A 91 -7.74 -24.20 -33.90
N ARG A 92 -6.58 -24.24 -34.57
CA ARG A 92 -6.48 -24.70 -35.96
C ARG A 92 -6.78 -26.18 -36.10
N GLU A 93 -6.29 -27.00 -35.16
CA GLU A 93 -6.55 -28.44 -35.13
C GLU A 93 -8.03 -28.74 -34.92
N ASP A 94 -8.68 -28.05 -33.97
CA ASP A 94 -10.11 -28.19 -33.69
C ASP A 94 -10.97 -27.73 -34.88
N MET A 95 -10.54 -26.70 -35.59
CA MET A 95 -11.20 -26.26 -36.83
C MET A 95 -11.09 -27.32 -37.94
N LEU A 96 -9.93 -27.96 -38.10
CA LEU A 96 -9.73 -29.04 -39.08
C LEU A 96 -10.61 -30.25 -38.74
N LYS A 97 -10.62 -30.70 -37.48
CA LYS A 97 -11.49 -31.79 -36.99
C LYS A 97 -12.97 -31.49 -37.24
N SER A 98 -13.40 -30.26 -36.96
CA SER A 98 -14.78 -29.81 -37.23
C SER A 98 -15.11 -29.85 -38.72
N SER A 99 -14.16 -29.49 -39.60
CA SER A 99 -14.35 -29.55 -41.05
C SER A 99 -14.44 -30.99 -41.58
N GLU A 100 -13.69 -31.92 -40.99
CA GLU A 100 -13.74 -33.34 -41.33
C GLU A 100 -15.07 -33.98 -40.89
N ALA A 101 -15.53 -33.68 -39.67
CA ALA A 101 -16.83 -34.12 -39.18
C ALA A 101 -17.99 -33.62 -40.07
N ARG A 102 -17.91 -32.39 -40.60
CA ARG A 102 -18.87 -31.86 -41.59
C ARG A 102 -18.82 -32.60 -42.93
N LYS A 103 -17.63 -32.98 -43.42
CA LYS A 103 -17.50 -33.78 -44.64
C LYS A 103 -18.07 -35.19 -44.46
N GLU A 104 -17.84 -35.81 -43.30
CA GLU A 104 -18.31 -37.17 -43.03
C GLU A 104 -19.83 -37.23 -42.86
N SER A 105 -20.42 -36.28 -42.13
CA SER A 105 -21.89 -36.16 -42.02
C SER A 105 -22.54 -35.94 -43.40
N SER A 106 -22.00 -35.06 -44.24
CA SER A 106 -22.49 -34.85 -45.61
C SER A 106 -22.37 -36.11 -46.49
N LYS A 107 -21.34 -36.94 -46.27
CA LYS A 107 -21.20 -38.22 -46.97
C LYS A 107 -22.27 -39.23 -46.54
N ARG A 108 -22.58 -39.33 -45.24
CA ARG A 108 -23.63 -40.22 -44.72
C ARG A 108 -25.02 -39.83 -45.25
N GLU A 109 -25.36 -38.54 -45.28
CA GLU A 109 -26.64 -38.08 -45.87
C GLU A 109 -26.78 -38.43 -47.36
N ARG A 110 -25.67 -38.43 -48.12
CA ARG A 110 -25.68 -38.84 -49.54
C ARG A 110 -25.84 -40.35 -49.73
N GLU A 111 -25.36 -41.17 -48.80
CA GLU A 111 -25.52 -42.64 -48.86
C GLU A 111 -26.93 -43.06 -48.42
N GLU A 112 -27.51 -42.42 -47.41
CA GLU A 112 -28.90 -42.67 -46.97
C GLU A 112 -29.94 -42.22 -48.01
N GLY A 113 -29.65 -41.18 -48.80
CA GLY A 113 -30.50 -40.76 -49.92
C GLY A 113 -30.51 -41.70 -51.15
N ARG A 114 -29.67 -42.76 -51.18
CA ARG A 114 -29.53 -43.66 -52.34
C ARG A 114 -30.33 -44.97 -52.24
N THR A 115 -30.94 -45.29 -51.11
CA THR A 115 -31.75 -46.53 -50.93
C THR A 115 -33.26 -46.35 -51.11
N SER A 116 -33.75 -45.12 -51.37
CA SER A 116 -35.18 -44.82 -51.53
C SER A 116 -35.62 -44.57 -52.99
N LYS A 117 -35.12 -45.34 -53.97
CA LYS A 117 -35.68 -45.34 -55.34
C LYS A 117 -35.81 -46.75 -55.91
N GLU A 118 -36.72 -47.52 -55.33
CA GLU A 118 -37.41 -48.59 -56.05
C GLU A 118 -38.87 -48.18 -56.27
N GLY A 119 -39.05 -47.33 -57.28
CA GLY A 119 -40.35 -46.84 -57.75
C GLY A 119 -40.25 -46.62 -59.25
N LYS A 120 -40.42 -47.72 -59.99
CA LYS A 120 -40.39 -47.79 -61.46
C LYS A 120 -41.44 -46.85 -62.04
N ASN A 121 -41.02 -45.89 -62.86
CA ASN A 121 -41.92 -45.17 -63.76
C ASN A 121 -41.47 -45.46 -65.21
N PRO A 122 -42.02 -46.49 -65.86
CA PRO A 122 -41.68 -46.84 -67.23
C PRO A 122 -42.68 -46.17 -68.15
N LEU A 123 -42.38 -44.96 -68.62
CA LEU A 123 -42.98 -44.35 -69.83
C LEU A 123 -42.40 -42.94 -69.99
N ARG A 124 -41.29 -42.81 -70.73
CA ARG A 124 -40.97 -41.53 -71.38
C ARG A 124 -40.17 -41.74 -72.65
N ASN A 125 -40.87 -42.32 -73.62
CA ASN A 125 -40.52 -42.16 -75.03
C ASN A 125 -40.88 -40.75 -75.51
N SER A 126 -40.03 -40.25 -76.40
CA SER A 126 -40.26 -39.24 -77.44
C SER A 126 -41.12 -38.01 -77.11
N SER A 127 -40.50 -36.83 -77.16
CA SER A 127 -41.03 -35.75 -78.02
C SER A 127 -40.09 -34.54 -78.03
N ARG A 128 -39.47 -34.38 -79.19
CA ARG A 128 -38.95 -33.13 -79.71
C ARG A 128 -40.13 -32.18 -79.91
N THR A 129 -40.41 -31.29 -78.96
CA THR A 129 -41.39 -30.20 -79.16
C THR A 129 -41.02 -28.93 -78.40
N ARG A 130 -40.73 -27.90 -79.21
CA ARG A 130 -41.05 -26.48 -79.07
C ARG A 130 -40.83 -25.82 -77.71
N ARG A 131 -39.81 -24.95 -77.70
CA ARG A 131 -39.63 -23.79 -76.81
C ARG A 131 -41.00 -23.17 -76.47
N SER A 132 -41.39 -23.29 -75.20
CA SER A 132 -42.48 -22.51 -74.61
C SER A 132 -41.87 -21.27 -73.94
N PRO A 133 -42.32 -20.03 -74.23
CA PRO A 133 -41.66 -18.80 -73.77
C PRO A 133 -41.79 -18.49 -72.27
N ASN A 134 -42.58 -19.25 -71.50
CA ASN A 134 -42.91 -18.90 -70.12
C ASN A 134 -41.89 -19.36 -69.06
N ARG A 135 -41.02 -20.33 -69.35
CA ARG A 135 -40.05 -20.85 -68.37
C ARG A 135 -38.91 -19.88 -68.08
N SER A 136 -38.62 -18.96 -69.00
CA SER A 136 -37.61 -17.91 -68.81
C SER A 136 -38.08 -16.77 -67.91
N GLN A 137 -39.39 -16.54 -67.78
CA GLN A 137 -39.90 -15.52 -66.86
C GLN A 137 -39.82 -15.98 -65.40
N GLU A 138 -40.22 -17.21 -65.09
CA GLU A 138 -40.12 -17.78 -63.73
C GLU A 138 -38.66 -17.95 -63.27
N GLU A 139 -37.76 -18.40 -64.16
CA GLU A 139 -36.33 -18.47 -63.83
C GLU A 139 -35.72 -17.10 -63.57
N ASN A 140 -36.14 -16.06 -64.30
CA ASN A 140 -35.64 -14.70 -64.08
C ASN A 140 -36.17 -14.11 -62.77
N GLN A 141 -37.43 -14.38 -62.42
CA GLN A 141 -38.03 -13.97 -61.13
C GLN A 141 -37.34 -14.67 -59.95
N SER A 142 -37.07 -15.97 -60.04
CA SER A 142 -36.33 -16.69 -58.98
C SER A 142 -34.90 -16.16 -58.83
N LYS A 143 -34.21 -15.84 -59.95
CA LYS A 143 -32.86 -15.27 -59.92
C LYS A 143 -32.84 -13.84 -59.36
N GLU A 144 -33.91 -13.06 -59.53
CA GLU A 144 -34.04 -11.74 -58.91
C GLU A 144 -34.29 -11.86 -57.40
N MET A 145 -35.22 -12.72 -56.97
CA MET A 145 -35.45 -12.97 -55.53
C MET A 145 -34.18 -13.47 -54.83
N ASP A 146 -33.41 -14.37 -55.45
CA ASP A 146 -32.13 -14.84 -54.90
C ASP A 146 -31.07 -13.73 -54.81
N LYS A 147 -31.07 -12.78 -55.75
CA LYS A 147 -30.15 -11.63 -55.72
C LYS A 147 -30.54 -10.68 -54.60
N GLU A 148 -31.83 -10.38 -54.44
CA GLU A 148 -32.34 -9.54 -53.37
C GLU A 148 -32.10 -10.16 -51.99
N MET A 149 -32.32 -11.47 -51.84
CA MET A 149 -32.06 -12.17 -50.59
C MET A 149 -30.57 -12.20 -50.23
N LYS A 150 -29.68 -12.32 -51.23
CA LYS A 150 -28.23 -12.23 -51.01
C LYS A 150 -27.79 -10.82 -50.65
N THR A 151 -28.37 -9.78 -51.24
CA THR A 151 -27.98 -8.40 -50.92
C THR A 151 -28.46 -8.00 -49.52
N THR A 152 -29.64 -8.44 -49.08
CA THR A 152 -30.11 -8.21 -47.70
C THR A 152 -29.22 -8.96 -46.70
N MET A 153 -28.93 -10.24 -46.94
CA MET A 153 -28.06 -11.04 -46.06
C MET A 153 -26.64 -10.46 -45.99
N ILE A 154 -26.06 -10.01 -47.11
CA ILE A 154 -24.74 -9.35 -47.11
C ILE A 154 -24.77 -8.04 -46.31
N ARG A 155 -25.88 -7.30 -46.36
CA ARG A 155 -26.04 -6.05 -45.60
C ARG A 155 -26.09 -6.33 -44.10
N GLU A 156 -26.88 -7.31 -43.66
CA GLU A 156 -26.97 -7.73 -42.25
C GLU A 156 -25.63 -8.22 -41.72
N MET A 157 -24.93 -9.10 -42.46
CA MET A 157 -23.58 -9.55 -42.07
C MET A 157 -22.57 -8.38 -41.96
N ARG A 158 -22.68 -7.36 -42.82
CA ARG A 158 -21.81 -6.18 -42.74
C ARG A 158 -22.10 -5.34 -41.49
N GLU A 159 -23.36 -5.24 -41.09
CA GLU A 159 -23.77 -4.54 -39.87
C GLU A 159 -23.29 -5.29 -38.63
N GLU A 160 -23.43 -6.62 -38.58
CA GLU A 160 -22.89 -7.47 -37.52
C GLU A 160 -21.35 -7.40 -37.42
N ILE A 161 -20.63 -7.45 -38.54
CA ILE A 161 -19.17 -7.27 -38.54
C ILE A 161 -18.79 -5.89 -38.00
N LYS A 162 -19.62 -4.87 -38.25
CA LYS A 162 -19.39 -3.50 -37.78
C LYS A 162 -19.66 -3.36 -36.28
N THR A 163 -20.67 -4.03 -35.73
CA THR A 163 -20.92 -4.05 -34.27
C THR A 163 -19.82 -4.81 -33.54
N LEU A 164 -19.46 -6.01 -34.01
CA LEU A 164 -18.38 -6.82 -33.43
C LEU A 164 -17.04 -6.08 -33.42
N ARG A 165 -16.71 -5.32 -34.47
CA ARG A 165 -15.49 -4.50 -34.49
C ARG A 165 -15.50 -3.38 -33.46
N LYS A 166 -16.66 -2.77 -33.20
CA LYS A 166 -16.81 -1.72 -32.18
C LYS A 166 -16.69 -2.31 -30.77
N GLU A 167 -17.32 -3.46 -30.52
CA GLU A 167 -17.22 -4.18 -29.26
C GLU A 167 -15.78 -4.60 -28.97
N LEU A 168 -15.08 -5.17 -29.96
CA LEU A 168 -13.66 -5.51 -29.84
C LEU A 168 -12.76 -4.29 -29.56
N ALA A 169 -13.08 -3.13 -30.15
CA ALA A 169 -12.34 -1.89 -29.87
C ALA A 169 -12.57 -1.42 -28.43
N ALA A 170 -13.81 -1.42 -27.95
CA ALA A 170 -14.15 -1.04 -26.58
C ALA A 170 -13.49 -1.98 -25.55
N VAL A 171 -13.54 -3.30 -25.78
CA VAL A 171 -12.90 -4.29 -24.90
C VAL A 171 -11.37 -4.14 -24.88
N ARG A 172 -10.75 -3.75 -25.99
CA ARG A 172 -9.31 -3.47 -26.02
C ARG A 172 -8.93 -2.23 -25.22
N GLU A 173 -9.76 -1.19 -25.28
CA GLU A 173 -9.54 0.04 -24.53
C GLU A 173 -9.67 -0.20 -23.03
N GLU A 174 -10.74 -0.88 -22.60
CA GLU A 174 -10.98 -1.26 -21.21
C GLU A 174 -9.85 -2.15 -20.65
N ASN A 175 -9.40 -3.15 -21.43
CA ASN A 175 -8.25 -3.97 -21.05
C ASN A 175 -6.93 -3.16 -20.97
N GLY A 176 -6.81 -2.09 -21.77
CA GLY A 176 -5.67 -1.19 -21.72
C GLY A 176 -5.63 -0.36 -20.44
N GLU A 177 -6.79 0.13 -20.00
CA GLU A 177 -6.93 0.90 -18.76
C GLU A 177 -6.71 0.02 -17.53
N LEU A 178 -7.34 -1.16 -17.46
CA LEU A 178 -7.15 -2.12 -16.37
C LEU A 178 -5.68 -2.52 -16.20
N ARG A 179 -4.91 -2.66 -17.30
CA ARG A 179 -3.46 -2.92 -17.22
C ARG A 179 -2.67 -1.76 -16.63
N LYS A 180 -3.03 -0.52 -16.98
CA LYS A 180 -2.41 0.69 -16.40
C LYS A 180 -2.75 0.84 -14.91
N GLU A 181 -3.99 0.56 -14.53
CA GLU A 181 -4.40 0.61 -13.12
C GLU A 181 -3.72 -0.48 -12.30
N LEU A 182 -3.67 -1.72 -12.80
CA LEU A 182 -2.99 -2.81 -12.11
C LEU A 182 -1.50 -2.50 -11.90
N THR A 183 -0.83 -1.99 -12.94
CA THR A 183 0.59 -1.62 -12.84
C THR A 183 0.82 -0.48 -11.86
N THR A 184 0.03 0.60 -11.91
CA THR A 184 0.20 1.74 -10.98
C THR A 184 -0.08 1.34 -9.53
N ALA A 185 -1.12 0.54 -9.28
CA ALA A 185 -1.44 0.03 -7.94
C ALA A 185 -0.32 -0.86 -7.39
N ASP A 186 0.26 -1.73 -8.22
CA ASP A 186 1.36 -2.60 -7.81
C ASP A 186 2.67 -1.82 -7.57
N TRP A 187 2.94 -0.78 -8.35
CA TRP A 187 4.05 0.14 -8.11
C TRP A 187 3.90 0.87 -6.77
N MET A 188 2.70 1.36 -6.45
CA MET A 188 2.43 2.02 -5.16
C MET A 188 2.67 1.07 -3.98
N LYS A 189 2.19 -0.19 -4.06
CA LYS A 189 2.46 -1.20 -3.03
C LYS A 189 3.95 -1.47 -2.87
N ARG A 190 4.69 -1.54 -3.98
CA ARG A 190 6.14 -1.78 -3.95
C ARG A 190 6.88 -0.62 -3.30
N MET A 191 6.50 0.62 -3.59
CA MET A 191 7.07 1.80 -2.95
C MET A 191 6.80 1.80 -1.44
N GLU A 192 5.56 1.53 -1.02
CA GLU A 192 5.20 1.45 0.41
C GLU A 192 6.02 0.38 1.14
N MET A 193 6.23 -0.80 0.53
CA MET A 193 7.08 -1.85 1.11
C MET A 193 8.55 -1.44 1.22
N ILE A 194 9.07 -0.68 0.26
CA ILE A 194 10.45 -0.19 0.28
C ILE A 194 10.60 0.86 1.39
N GLU A 195 9.68 1.80 1.50
CA GLU A 195 9.66 2.81 2.55
C GLU A 195 9.62 2.16 3.94
N GLU A 196 8.74 1.17 4.16
CA GLU A 196 8.66 0.46 5.44
C GLU A 196 9.97 -0.30 5.75
N LYS A 197 10.57 -0.96 4.76
CA LYS A 197 11.86 -1.65 4.95
C LYS A 197 13.00 -0.68 5.27
N MET A 198 13.04 0.47 4.61
CA MET A 198 14.00 1.53 4.87
C MET A 198 13.84 2.07 6.29
N GLU A 199 12.61 2.37 6.70
CA GLU A 199 12.32 2.86 8.05
C GLU A 199 12.69 1.82 9.13
N GLN A 200 12.42 0.53 8.90
CA GLN A 200 12.82 -0.55 9.80
C GLN A 200 14.34 -0.69 9.90
N ARG A 201 15.07 -0.52 8.80
CA ARG A 201 16.54 -0.54 8.80
C ARG A 201 17.09 0.63 9.60
N GLU A 202 16.62 1.85 9.34
CA GLU A 202 17.01 3.04 10.12
C GLU A 202 16.73 2.87 11.61
N LYS A 203 15.56 2.32 11.98
CA LYS A 203 15.21 2.03 13.38
C LYS A 203 16.19 1.07 14.04
N LYS A 204 16.62 0.02 13.32
CA LYS A 204 17.60 -0.95 13.84
C LYS A 204 18.97 -0.32 14.03
N GLU A 205 19.42 0.51 13.09
CA GLU A 205 20.70 1.21 13.16
C GLU A 205 20.72 2.25 14.29
N ARG A 206 19.63 2.98 14.49
CA ARG A 206 19.52 3.99 15.56
C ARG A 206 19.10 3.42 16.91
N LYS A 207 18.77 2.13 16.96
CA LYS A 207 18.29 1.47 18.19
C LYS A 207 19.25 1.70 19.34
N ASN A 208 20.56 1.63 19.13
CA ASN A 208 21.54 1.81 20.20
C ASN A 208 22.11 3.22 20.30
N ASN A 209 21.55 4.18 19.56
CA ASN A 209 22.01 5.56 19.55
C ASN A 209 21.33 6.38 20.65
N VAL A 210 22.07 7.30 21.24
CA VAL A 210 21.60 8.22 22.27
C VAL A 210 22.05 9.63 21.93
N ILE A 211 21.14 10.60 22.05
CA ILE A 211 21.43 12.02 21.88
C ILE A 211 21.59 12.64 23.26
N ILE A 212 22.73 13.27 23.49
CA ILE A 212 23.02 13.99 24.71
C ILE A 212 23.12 15.48 24.41
N THR A 213 22.35 16.27 25.14
CA THR A 213 22.30 17.73 25.02
C THR A 213 22.74 18.39 26.32
N GLY A 214 23.40 19.53 26.20
CA GLY A 214 23.92 20.32 27.32
C GLY A 214 25.38 20.06 27.68
N ILE A 215 26.06 19.09 27.05
CA ILE A 215 27.49 18.84 27.33
C ILE A 215 28.35 19.93 26.69
N GLY A 216 29.28 20.49 27.47
CA GLY A 216 30.29 21.42 26.98
C GLY A 216 31.15 20.83 25.85
N ALA A 217 31.95 21.67 25.20
CA ALA A 217 32.89 21.17 24.21
C ALA A 217 33.90 20.23 24.90
N ILE A 218 33.85 18.95 24.58
CA ILE A 218 34.87 17.98 24.97
C ILE A 218 36.06 18.20 24.04
N SER A 219 37.20 18.58 24.60
CA SER A 219 38.46 18.70 23.87
C SER A 219 39.14 17.33 23.80
N GLY A 220 39.48 16.87 22.60
CA GLY A 220 40.19 15.59 22.38
C GLY A 220 39.30 14.48 21.83
N ASN A 221 39.52 13.25 22.28
CA ASN A 221 38.77 12.07 21.85
C ASN A 221 37.33 12.15 22.41
N VAL A 222 36.36 12.27 21.50
CA VAL A 222 34.95 12.53 21.86
C VAL A 222 34.33 11.30 22.50
N GLU A 223 34.67 10.11 22.03
CA GLU A 223 34.18 8.83 22.54
C GLU A 223 34.54 8.67 24.02
N ARG A 224 35.83 8.76 24.34
CA ARG A 224 36.32 8.61 25.72
C ARG A 224 35.77 9.69 26.63
N GLY A 225 35.64 10.92 26.13
CA GLY A 225 35.04 12.00 26.89
C GLY A 225 33.56 11.78 27.20
N VAL A 226 32.80 11.18 26.27
CA VAL A 226 31.41 10.80 26.51
C VAL A 226 31.31 9.65 27.51
N GLU A 227 32.20 8.66 27.44
CA GLU A 227 32.27 7.56 28.42
C GLU A 227 32.56 8.07 29.84
N GLU A 228 33.63 8.87 29.99
CA GLU A 228 34.00 9.49 31.27
C GLU A 228 32.89 10.41 31.81
N TRP A 229 32.16 11.09 30.92
CA TRP A 229 31.03 11.94 31.29
C TRP A 229 29.84 11.10 31.77
N LEU A 230 29.47 10.02 31.05
CA LEU A 230 28.38 9.12 31.45
C LEU A 230 28.66 8.43 32.79
N GLU A 231 29.90 8.00 33.00
CA GLU A 231 30.29 7.38 34.27
C GLU A 231 30.23 8.38 35.43
N ARG A 232 30.72 9.62 35.24
CA ARG A 232 30.73 10.65 36.28
C ARG A 232 29.34 11.21 36.60
N GLU A 233 28.55 11.49 35.57
CA GLU A 233 27.27 12.20 35.73
C GLU A 233 26.12 11.25 36.09
N ILE A 234 26.15 10.02 35.56
CA ILE A 234 25.05 9.06 35.70
C ILE A 234 25.46 7.87 36.59
N GLY A 235 26.74 7.54 36.66
CA GLY A 235 27.26 6.38 37.38
C GLY A 235 27.16 5.08 36.60
N VAL A 236 27.17 5.14 35.25
CA VAL A 236 27.04 3.95 34.39
C VAL A 236 28.26 3.84 33.50
N LYS A 237 28.97 2.72 33.58
CA LYS A 237 30.06 2.36 32.66
C LYS A 237 29.47 1.85 31.35
N VAL A 238 29.86 2.47 30.25
CA VAL A 238 29.30 2.23 28.91
C VAL A 238 30.45 2.17 27.91
N ASN A 239 30.36 1.26 26.95
CA ASN A 239 31.28 1.22 25.83
C ASN A 239 30.65 1.96 24.64
N VAL A 240 31.26 3.07 24.25
CA VAL A 240 30.80 3.90 23.12
C VAL A 240 31.59 3.50 21.89
N LYS A 241 30.87 3.06 20.83
CA LYS A 241 31.50 2.69 19.56
C LYS A 241 32.00 3.91 18.80
N GLU A 242 31.12 4.91 18.70
CA GLU A 242 31.39 6.13 17.95
C GLU A 242 30.61 7.28 18.60
N ALA A 243 31.20 8.47 18.61
CA ALA A 243 30.53 9.67 19.10
C ALA A 243 30.73 10.85 18.14
N PHE A 244 29.64 11.51 17.78
CA PHE A 244 29.65 12.62 16.84
C PHE A 244 29.04 13.87 17.46
N LYS A 245 29.64 15.02 17.18
CA LYS A 245 29.07 16.30 17.52
C LYS A 245 28.10 16.73 16.43
N ILE A 246 26.79 16.82 16.73
CA ILE A 246 25.75 17.09 15.72
C ILE A 246 25.71 18.57 15.32
N ASN A 247 26.11 19.52 16.18
CA ASN A 247 26.05 20.96 15.90
C ASN A 247 27.15 21.74 16.61
N LYS A 248 27.29 23.05 16.33
CA LYS A 248 28.08 23.96 17.18
C LYS A 248 27.55 24.00 18.61
N ASP A 249 26.25 23.80 18.75
CA ASP A 249 25.54 23.67 20.01
C ASP A 249 25.95 22.40 20.75
N LYS A 250 25.82 22.44 22.07
CA LYS A 250 26.16 21.42 23.07
C LYS A 250 25.40 20.09 22.89
N MET A 251 25.39 19.49 21.70
CA MET A 251 24.66 18.28 21.34
C MET A 251 25.59 17.24 20.72
N MET A 252 25.57 16.04 21.28
CA MET A 252 26.37 14.90 20.83
C MET A 252 25.48 13.68 20.60
N LEU A 253 25.81 12.92 19.57
CA LEU A 253 25.27 11.60 19.29
C LEU A 253 26.27 10.56 19.73
N ALA A 254 25.86 9.62 20.57
CA ALA A 254 26.70 8.49 20.96
C ALA A 254 26.06 7.19 20.46
N LYS A 255 26.82 6.41 19.70
CA LYS A 255 26.45 5.04 19.30
C LYS A 255 26.96 4.07 20.36
N ILE A 256 26.05 3.43 21.07
CA ILE A 256 26.40 2.49 22.14
C ILE A 256 26.52 1.09 21.55
N GLU A 257 27.46 0.31 22.06
CA GLU A 257 27.66 -1.07 21.61
C GLU A 257 26.45 -1.96 21.94
N ASN A 258 26.00 -1.92 23.19
CA ASN A 258 25.00 -2.84 23.71
C ASN A 258 23.68 -2.12 24.08
N TRP A 259 22.55 -2.72 23.70
CA TRP A 259 21.21 -2.19 24.00
C TRP A 259 20.93 -2.12 25.50
N GLU A 260 21.46 -3.06 26.29
CA GLU A 260 21.28 -3.08 27.74
C GLU A 260 21.94 -1.88 28.42
N GLN A 261 23.13 -1.49 27.96
CA GLN A 261 23.81 -0.28 28.43
C GLN A 261 22.99 0.97 28.11
N LYS A 262 22.46 1.08 26.88
CA LYS A 262 21.54 2.16 26.50
C LYS A 262 20.32 2.21 27.44
N LYS A 263 19.72 1.05 27.75
CA LYS A 263 18.58 0.96 28.68
C LYS A 263 18.96 1.47 30.08
N ASN A 264 20.14 1.10 30.58
CA ASN A 264 20.63 1.54 31.89
C ASN A 264 20.87 3.06 31.95
N ILE A 265 21.43 3.65 30.87
CA ILE A 265 21.55 5.11 30.71
C ILE A 265 20.18 5.76 30.75
N MET A 266 19.22 5.22 29.99
CA MET A 266 17.88 5.78 29.87
C MET A 266 17.05 5.67 31.16
N LEU A 267 17.29 4.66 32.00
CA LEU A 267 16.72 4.56 33.34
C LEU A 267 17.34 5.57 34.31
N SER A 268 18.66 5.73 34.25
CA SER A 268 19.42 6.56 35.18
C SER A 268 19.39 8.06 34.82
N LYS A 269 18.85 8.44 33.65
CA LYS A 269 18.76 9.83 33.19
C LYS A 269 17.96 10.76 34.11
N SER A 270 17.15 10.23 35.02
CA SER A 270 16.45 11.05 36.02
C SER A 270 17.41 11.80 36.94
N LYS A 271 18.59 11.23 37.24
CA LYS A 271 19.62 11.83 38.09
C LYS A 271 20.12 13.18 37.55
N LEU A 272 20.12 13.33 36.22
CA LEU A 272 20.54 14.58 35.56
C LEU A 272 19.61 15.76 35.84
N LYS A 273 18.34 15.50 36.21
CA LYS A 273 17.38 16.58 36.52
C LYS A 273 17.61 17.23 37.87
N GLU A 274 18.31 16.55 38.77
CA GLU A 274 18.52 16.99 40.15
C GLU A 274 19.73 17.93 40.28
N LYS A 275 20.69 17.84 39.34
CA LYS A 275 21.86 18.72 39.34
C LYS A 275 21.47 20.16 38.98
N LYS A 276 21.66 21.07 39.94
CA LYS A 276 21.41 22.51 39.77
C LYS A 276 22.56 23.14 38.98
N GLY A 277 22.27 23.79 37.85
CA GLY A 277 23.23 24.65 37.15
C GLY A 277 23.19 24.55 35.63
N GLU A 278 23.07 23.33 35.09
CA GLU A 278 23.08 23.10 33.64
C GLU A 278 21.91 22.23 33.20
N ARG A 279 21.18 22.68 32.17
CA ARG A 279 20.06 21.94 31.59
C ARG A 279 20.59 20.87 30.64
N MET A 280 20.95 19.72 31.20
CA MET A 280 21.40 18.55 30.44
C MET A 280 20.23 17.59 30.19
N TYR A 281 20.12 17.07 28.97
CA TYR A 281 19.10 16.08 28.63
C TYR A 281 19.67 14.93 27.81
N ILE A 282 19.13 13.75 28.06
CA ILE A 282 19.41 12.54 27.30
C ILE A 282 18.12 12.04 26.68
N ASP A 283 18.11 11.95 25.36
CA ASP A 283 17.01 11.49 24.55
C ASP A 283 17.44 10.36 23.61
N ASP A 284 16.45 9.58 23.14
CA ASP A 284 16.67 8.58 22.11
C ASP A 284 16.88 9.25 20.74
N ASP A 285 17.78 8.69 19.93
CA ASP A 285 17.90 9.05 18.51
C ASP A 285 16.76 8.42 17.71
N LEU A 286 15.66 9.15 17.60
CA LEU A 286 14.44 8.71 16.93
C LEU A 286 14.45 9.11 15.45
N THR A 287 13.82 8.28 14.61
CA THR A 287 13.56 8.63 13.20
C THR A 287 12.65 9.85 13.11
N LYS A 288 12.55 10.46 11.92
CA LYS A 288 11.69 11.63 11.70
C LYS A 288 10.23 11.32 12.05
N GLU A 289 9.72 10.17 11.59
CA GLU A 289 8.35 9.73 11.87
C GLU A 289 8.09 9.45 13.35
N GLU A 290 9.06 8.84 14.04
CA GLU A 290 8.98 8.60 15.48
C GLU A 290 9.01 9.91 16.26
N ARG A 291 9.81 10.89 15.84
CA ARG A 291 9.81 12.24 16.44
C ARG A 291 8.48 12.95 16.23
N GLU A 292 7.92 12.89 15.04
CA GLU A 292 6.60 13.47 14.76
C GLU A 292 5.50 12.80 15.59
N THR A 293 5.55 11.46 15.68
CA THR A 293 4.67 10.69 16.55
C THR A 293 4.81 11.12 18.01
N GLN A 294 6.04 11.24 18.51
CA GLN A 294 6.32 11.66 19.87
C GLN A 294 5.87 13.11 20.12
N LYS A 295 6.01 13.99 19.14
CA LYS A 295 5.54 15.37 19.18
C LYS A 295 4.01 15.41 19.31
N LYS A 296 3.29 14.68 18.46
CA LYS A 296 1.82 14.55 18.53
C LYS A 296 1.37 13.99 19.88
N LEU A 297 2.07 12.98 20.40
CA LEU A 297 1.82 12.42 21.74
C LEU A 297 2.01 13.47 22.85
N ARG A 298 3.05 14.30 22.75
CA ARG A 298 3.32 15.39 23.72
C ARG A 298 2.25 16.47 23.64
N GLU A 299 1.79 16.84 22.45
CA GLU A 299 0.72 17.82 22.23
C GLU A 299 -0.61 17.32 22.81
N LEU A 300 -1.02 16.10 22.46
CA LEU A 300 -2.24 15.50 23.02
C LEU A 300 -2.19 15.35 24.55
N ALA A 301 -1.00 15.04 25.11
CA ALA A 301 -0.80 14.97 26.55
C ALA A 301 -0.78 16.35 27.23
N ARG A 302 -0.50 17.44 26.50
CA ARG A 302 -0.67 18.82 27.00
C ARG A 302 -2.16 19.16 27.00
N GLU A 303 -2.87 18.93 25.91
CA GLU A 303 -4.31 19.16 25.84
C GLU A 303 -5.10 18.41 26.93
N GLU A 304 -4.80 17.13 27.19
CA GLU A 304 -5.48 16.42 28.28
C GLU A 304 -5.15 16.99 29.67
N ARG A 305 -3.92 17.50 29.88
CA ARG A 305 -3.55 18.18 31.13
C ARG A 305 -4.26 19.52 31.28
N ASP A 306 -4.40 20.27 30.19
CA ASP A 306 -5.11 21.56 30.17
C ASP A 306 -6.61 21.35 30.42
N ARG A 307 -7.17 20.21 29.99
CA ARG A 307 -8.52 19.75 30.36
C ARG A 307 -8.65 19.23 31.80
N GLY A 308 -7.62 19.38 32.64
CA GLY A 308 -7.63 18.98 34.05
C GLY A 308 -7.45 17.48 34.32
N LYS A 309 -7.20 16.65 33.30
CA LYS A 309 -7.01 15.20 33.48
C LYS A 309 -5.55 14.92 33.87
N ARG A 310 -5.29 14.77 35.17
CA ARG A 310 -3.92 14.63 35.73
C ARG A 310 -3.26 13.26 35.56
N LYS A 311 -3.98 12.17 35.26
CA LYS A 311 -3.38 10.81 35.27
C LYS A 311 -2.65 10.47 33.96
N LYS A 312 -1.32 10.63 33.95
CA LYS A 312 -0.37 10.20 32.89
C LYS A 312 -0.64 8.80 32.31
N GLU A 313 -1.06 7.86 33.16
CA GLU A 313 -1.26 6.46 32.78
C GLU A 313 -2.52 6.26 31.91
N ARG A 314 -3.58 7.05 32.15
CA ARG A 314 -4.79 7.04 31.32
C ARG A 314 -4.52 7.64 29.94
N ILE A 315 -3.67 8.66 29.87
CA ILE A 315 -3.23 9.30 28.63
C ILE A 315 -2.45 8.31 27.78
N ARG A 316 -1.45 7.61 28.35
CA ARG A 316 -0.63 6.64 27.59
C ARG A 316 -1.47 5.50 27.02
N ARG A 317 -2.42 4.94 27.81
CA ARG A 317 -3.31 3.86 27.35
C ARG A 317 -4.24 4.34 26.23
N ARG A 318 -4.87 5.51 26.38
CA ARG A 318 -5.73 6.11 25.34
C ARG A 318 -4.99 6.49 24.07
N LEU A 319 -3.76 6.99 24.21
CA LEU A 319 -2.94 7.37 23.05
C LEU A 319 -2.42 6.15 22.30
N GLY A 320 -2.00 5.11 23.01
CA GLY A 320 -1.66 3.82 22.40
C GLY A 320 -2.84 3.25 21.62
N GLU A 321 -4.04 3.25 22.20
CA GLU A 321 -5.27 2.81 21.54
C GLU A 321 -5.63 3.67 20.32
N LYS A 322 -5.54 5.01 20.42
CA LYS A 322 -5.85 5.90 19.28
C LYS A 322 -4.88 5.73 18.13
N MET A 323 -3.59 5.68 18.42
CA MET A 323 -2.53 5.45 17.43
C MET A 323 -2.68 4.10 16.75
N TYR A 324 -2.98 3.04 17.54
CA TYR A 324 -3.23 1.71 17.00
C TYR A 324 -4.47 1.71 16.11
N LYS A 325 -5.57 2.33 16.55
CA LYS A 325 -6.79 2.48 15.75
C LYS A 325 -6.56 3.27 14.47
N GLU A 326 -5.75 4.32 14.49
CA GLU A 326 -5.43 5.11 13.30
C GLU A 326 -4.58 4.31 12.30
N LYS A 327 -3.58 3.55 12.77
CA LYS A 327 -2.81 2.62 11.92
C LYS A 327 -3.70 1.53 11.32
N VAL A 328 -4.57 0.93 12.14
CA VAL A 328 -5.53 -0.09 11.66
C VAL A 328 -6.51 0.52 10.67
N ASN A 329 -7.05 1.71 10.93
CA ASN A 329 -7.98 2.39 10.02
C ASN A 329 -7.31 2.72 8.69
N LYS A 330 -6.08 3.26 8.68
CA LYS A 330 -5.33 3.48 7.43
C LYS A 330 -5.15 2.19 6.63
N LYS A 331 -4.85 1.07 7.31
CA LYS A 331 -4.72 -0.25 6.68
C LYS A 331 -6.07 -0.75 6.13
N VAL A 332 -7.16 -0.52 6.85
CA VAL A 332 -8.53 -0.90 6.44
C VAL A 332 -9.03 -0.01 5.30
N GLU A 333 -8.80 1.30 5.32
CA GLU A 333 -9.13 2.22 4.23
C GLU A 333 -8.35 1.87 2.96
N GLY A 334 -7.05 1.57 3.10
CA GLY A 334 -6.26 1.04 1.99
C GLY A 334 -6.84 -0.26 1.41
N GLN A 335 -7.37 -1.15 2.26
CA GLN A 335 -8.06 -2.36 1.80
C GLN A 335 -9.47 -2.11 1.23
N ARG A 336 -10.19 -1.09 1.71
CA ARG A 336 -11.50 -0.70 1.17
C ARG A 336 -11.37 -0.09 -0.22
N HIS A 337 -10.40 0.81 -0.41
CA HIS A 337 -10.06 1.31 -1.74
C HIS A 337 -9.64 0.17 -2.69
N ARG A 338 -8.97 -0.88 -2.18
CA ARG A 338 -8.72 -2.11 -2.98
C ARG A 338 -10.01 -2.83 -3.38
N LYS A 339 -10.93 -3.07 -2.44
CA LYS A 339 -12.21 -3.76 -2.74
C LYS A 339 -13.17 -2.93 -3.58
N GLU A 340 -13.08 -1.61 -3.52
CA GLU A 340 -13.85 -0.70 -4.37
C GLU A 340 -13.27 -0.57 -5.77
N GLY A 341 -11.95 -0.64 -5.93
CA GLY A 341 -11.33 -0.82 -7.25
C GLY A 341 -11.59 -2.21 -7.86
N GLU A 342 -11.69 -3.26 -7.03
CA GLU A 342 -12.08 -4.62 -7.45
C GLU A 342 -13.59 -4.82 -7.66
N ARG A 343 -14.43 -3.80 -7.42
CA ARG A 343 -15.84 -3.87 -7.83
C ARG A 343 -15.90 -3.70 -9.35
N VAL A 344 -15.68 -4.83 -10.03
CA VAL A 344 -15.98 -5.02 -11.46
C VAL A 344 -17.43 -4.59 -11.67
N TYR A 345 -17.63 -3.52 -12.44
CA TYR A 345 -18.94 -3.17 -12.94
C TYR A 345 -19.36 -4.28 -13.90
N VAL A 346 -20.25 -5.16 -13.46
CA VAL A 346 -20.87 -6.15 -14.36
C VAL A 346 -21.83 -5.37 -15.25
N LYS A 347 -21.51 -5.33 -16.54
CA LYS A 347 -22.32 -4.69 -17.57
C LYS A 347 -23.52 -5.58 -17.85
N GLU A 348 -24.67 -5.28 -17.23
CA GLU A 348 -25.94 -5.92 -17.61
C GLU A 348 -26.43 -5.28 -18.90
N GLU A 349 -26.36 -6.02 -20.00
CA GLU A 349 -27.00 -5.67 -21.25
C GLU A 349 -28.47 -6.06 -21.15
N ASN A 350 -29.35 -5.07 -21.01
CA ASN A 350 -30.78 -5.28 -21.23
C ASN A 350 -31.08 -5.18 -22.73
N ASP A 351 -31.97 -6.04 -23.23
CA ASP A 351 -32.42 -6.15 -24.63
C ASP A 351 -32.98 -4.85 -25.26
N SER A 352 -33.09 -3.77 -24.48
CA SER A 352 -33.59 -2.46 -24.93
C SER A 352 -32.51 -1.52 -25.49
N GLY A 353 -31.24 -1.91 -25.49
CA GLY A 353 -30.13 -1.07 -25.98
C GLY A 353 -29.87 0.20 -25.15
N LEU A 354 -30.57 0.40 -24.03
CA LEU A 354 -30.34 1.51 -23.10
C LEU A 354 -29.31 1.11 -22.05
N GLN A 355 -28.13 1.73 -22.12
CA GLN A 355 -27.04 1.53 -21.17
C GLN A 355 -27.41 2.16 -19.82
N ARG A 356 -27.65 1.32 -18.81
CA ARG A 356 -27.81 1.76 -17.42
C ARG A 356 -26.73 1.09 -16.57
N TRP A 357 -25.84 1.90 -16.00
CA TRP A 357 -24.87 1.45 -15.00
C TRP A 357 -25.63 1.16 -13.70
N GLY A 358 -26.06 -0.09 -13.50
CA GLY A 358 -26.69 -0.56 -12.28
C GLY A 358 -25.66 -1.01 -11.24
N ARG A 359 -25.86 -0.65 -9.97
CA ARG A 359 -25.19 -1.32 -8.84
C ARG A 359 -25.68 -2.77 -8.82
N GLY A 360 -24.85 -3.70 -9.31
CA GLY A 360 -25.20 -5.10 -9.47
C GLY A 360 -25.72 -5.78 -8.19
N GLU A 361 -26.83 -6.49 -8.35
CA GLU A 361 -27.49 -7.58 -7.59
C GLU A 361 -27.50 -7.55 -6.04
N ARG A 362 -26.43 -7.15 -5.36
CA ARG A 362 -26.39 -7.12 -3.88
C ARG A 362 -27.30 -6.06 -3.27
N GLU A 363 -27.58 -4.97 -3.98
CA GLU A 363 -28.54 -3.95 -3.52
C GLU A 363 -29.98 -4.44 -3.71
N GLN A 364 -30.26 -5.24 -4.74
CA GLN A 364 -31.56 -5.89 -4.93
C GLN A 364 -31.80 -7.01 -3.91
N GLU A 365 -30.76 -7.77 -3.52
CA GLU A 365 -30.86 -8.74 -2.44
C GLU A 365 -31.08 -8.05 -1.07
N TRP A 366 -30.45 -6.89 -0.84
CA TRP A 366 -30.63 -6.10 0.36
C TRP A 366 -32.02 -5.42 0.41
N GLU A 367 -32.50 -4.89 -0.71
CA GLU A 367 -33.86 -4.37 -0.85
C GLU A 367 -34.91 -5.48 -0.77
N GLY A 368 -34.62 -6.67 -1.30
CA GLY A 368 -35.46 -7.86 -1.15
C GLY A 368 -35.62 -8.26 0.31
N ARG A 369 -34.52 -8.38 1.06
CA ARG A 369 -34.55 -8.65 2.52
C ARG A 369 -35.21 -7.52 3.31
N ARG A 370 -35.10 -6.27 2.85
CA ARG A 370 -35.78 -5.13 3.47
C ARG A 370 -37.29 -5.16 3.22
N ARG A 371 -37.72 -5.49 2.00
CA ARG A 371 -39.14 -5.70 1.65
C ARG A 371 -39.73 -6.93 2.31
N GLU A 372 -38.96 -8.00 2.53
CA GLU A 372 -39.41 -9.14 3.36
C GLU A 372 -39.62 -8.73 4.82
N ARG A 373 -38.77 -7.84 5.37
CA ARG A 373 -38.95 -7.30 6.73
C ARG A 373 -40.09 -6.30 6.84
N GLU A 374 -40.32 -5.48 5.81
CA GLU A 374 -41.38 -4.46 5.79
C GLU A 374 -42.74 -5.07 5.37
N GLY A 375 -42.74 -6.16 4.59
CA GLY A 375 -43.92 -6.90 4.14
C GLY A 375 -44.39 -7.98 5.12
N ALA A 376 -43.53 -8.42 6.05
CA ALA A 376 -43.96 -9.11 7.25
C ALA A 376 -44.63 -8.10 8.20
N GLY A 377 -45.85 -7.67 7.84
CA GLY A 377 -46.78 -6.92 8.68
C GLY A 377 -47.24 -7.75 9.88
N GLY A 378 -46.28 -8.08 10.75
CA GLY A 378 -46.51 -8.68 12.05
C GLY A 378 -46.93 -7.59 13.03
N ASP A 379 -48.21 -7.62 13.34
CA ASP A 379 -48.91 -6.84 14.36
C ASP A 379 -48.01 -6.38 15.53
N ALA A 380 -47.86 -5.05 15.67
CA ALA A 380 -46.95 -4.39 16.61
C ALA A 380 -47.28 -4.64 18.09
N ARG A 381 -48.29 -5.46 18.40
CA ARG A 381 -48.73 -5.80 19.75
C ARG A 381 -48.16 -7.11 20.31
N THR A 382 -47.42 -7.88 19.51
CA THR A 382 -46.80 -9.15 19.99
C THR A 382 -45.29 -9.06 20.27
N VAL A 383 -44.66 -7.89 20.04
CA VAL A 383 -43.21 -7.66 20.24
C VAL A 383 -42.89 -7.24 21.69
N ARG A 384 -43.48 -7.92 22.67
CA ARG A 384 -43.08 -7.78 24.09
C ARG A 384 -42.72 -9.11 24.77
N ARG A 385 -42.64 -10.23 24.04
CA ARG A 385 -42.41 -11.55 24.66
C ARG A 385 -41.31 -12.44 24.05
N SER A 386 -40.44 -11.93 23.17
CA SER A 386 -39.35 -12.73 22.59
C SER A 386 -37.99 -12.03 22.61
N ASN A 387 -37.61 -11.45 23.75
CA ASN A 387 -36.21 -11.06 24.02
C ASN A 387 -35.31 -12.22 24.50
N THR A 388 -35.76 -13.48 24.39
CA THR A 388 -34.99 -14.65 24.82
C THR A 388 -34.05 -15.22 23.74
N CYS A 389 -34.21 -14.84 22.46
CA CYS A 389 -33.32 -15.32 21.38
C CYS A 389 -32.01 -14.50 21.30
N GLY A 390 -32.07 -13.20 21.59
CA GLY A 390 -30.90 -12.32 21.60
C GLY A 390 -29.93 -12.59 22.77
N GLU A 391 -30.45 -12.99 23.93
CA GLU A 391 -29.62 -13.38 25.08
C GLU A 391 -28.98 -14.76 24.92
N ARG A 392 -29.66 -15.71 24.23
CA ARG A 392 -29.10 -17.04 23.95
C ARG A 392 -27.91 -16.96 22.98
N LYS A 393 -28.04 -16.17 21.90
CA LYS A 393 -26.91 -15.92 20.99
C LYS A 393 -25.78 -15.12 21.66
N ARG A 394 -26.06 -14.17 22.57
CA ARG A 394 -24.97 -13.51 23.31
C ARG A 394 -24.24 -14.44 24.28
N ARG A 395 -24.92 -15.44 24.86
CA ARG A 395 -24.26 -16.48 25.67
C ARG A 395 -23.45 -17.44 24.81
N GLU A 396 -24.00 -17.95 23.71
CA GLU A 396 -23.27 -18.84 22.79
C GLU A 396 -22.02 -18.16 22.20
N TRP A 397 -22.12 -16.90 21.77
CA TRP A 397 -20.95 -16.18 21.25
C TRP A 397 -19.97 -15.76 22.35
N GLY A 398 -20.44 -15.53 23.58
CA GLY A 398 -19.57 -15.30 24.74
C GLY A 398 -18.83 -16.56 25.20
N GLU A 399 -19.45 -17.73 25.07
CA GLU A 399 -18.85 -19.04 25.38
C GLU A 399 -17.81 -19.43 24.32
N ILE A 400 -18.09 -19.24 23.03
CA ILE A 400 -17.12 -19.49 21.93
C ILE A 400 -15.86 -18.62 22.08
N TRP A 401 -16.03 -17.32 22.40
CA TRP A 401 -14.88 -16.44 22.65
C TRP A 401 -14.10 -16.79 23.94
N SER A 402 -14.76 -17.46 24.89
CA SER A 402 -14.13 -17.90 26.14
C SER A 402 -13.43 -19.26 26.00
N GLU A 403 -13.84 -20.09 25.03
CA GLU A 403 -13.16 -21.34 24.68
C GLU A 403 -11.94 -21.07 23.80
N ASP A 404 -12.07 -20.24 22.75
CA ASP A 404 -10.93 -19.84 21.90
C ASP A 404 -9.84 -19.10 22.71
N GLY A 405 -10.25 -18.26 23.67
CA GLY A 405 -9.34 -17.59 24.59
C GLY A 405 -8.59 -18.56 25.51
N ARG A 406 -9.28 -19.57 26.06
CA ARG A 406 -8.67 -20.61 26.90
C ARG A 406 -7.72 -21.51 26.12
N GLU A 407 -8.06 -21.84 24.88
CA GLU A 407 -7.20 -22.64 24.01
C GLU A 407 -5.92 -21.87 23.63
N MET A 408 -6.04 -20.56 23.35
CA MET A 408 -4.90 -19.70 23.08
C MET A 408 -3.97 -19.56 24.29
N ASP A 409 -4.53 -19.36 25.50
CA ASP A 409 -3.76 -19.27 26.74
C ASP A 409 -3.05 -20.60 27.05
N GLU A 410 -3.68 -21.75 26.78
CA GLU A 410 -3.07 -23.06 26.96
C GLU A 410 -1.94 -23.34 25.94
N ARG A 411 -2.08 -22.90 24.68
CA ARG A 411 -0.99 -22.96 23.69
C ARG A 411 0.20 -22.09 24.11
N VAL A 412 -0.06 -20.90 24.66
CA VAL A 412 1.00 -20.00 25.17
C VAL A 412 1.69 -20.62 26.39
N ARG A 413 0.95 -21.23 27.31
CA ARG A 413 1.50 -21.96 28.47
C ARG A 413 2.40 -23.11 28.03
N LYS A 414 1.92 -24.01 27.15
CA LYS A 414 2.71 -25.15 26.65
C LYS A 414 3.96 -24.73 25.90
N ARG A 415 3.89 -23.62 25.14
CA ARG A 415 5.07 -23.06 24.46
C ARG A 415 6.11 -22.53 25.46
N ARG A 416 5.67 -21.94 26.57
CA ARG A 416 6.56 -21.45 27.62
C ARG A 416 7.25 -22.60 28.37
N GLU A 417 6.51 -23.65 28.72
CA GLU A 417 7.06 -24.87 29.32
C GLU A 417 8.10 -25.55 28.42
N ARG A 418 7.85 -25.62 27.10
CA ARG A 418 8.84 -26.16 26.16
C ARG A 418 10.13 -25.34 26.14
N ILE A 419 10.04 -24.01 26.15
CA ILE A 419 11.22 -23.13 26.18
C ILE A 419 11.99 -23.26 27.50
N GLU A 420 11.30 -23.45 28.63
CA GLU A 420 11.94 -23.67 29.93
C GLU A 420 12.63 -25.04 29.99
N ASN A 421 12.03 -26.10 29.45
CA ASN A 421 12.67 -27.42 29.34
C ASN A 421 13.88 -27.41 28.39
N GLU A 422 13.77 -26.77 27.23
CA GLU A 422 14.90 -26.60 26.29
C GLU A 422 16.06 -25.81 26.90
N ARG A 423 15.79 -24.91 27.86
CA ARG A 423 16.82 -24.20 28.61
C ARG A 423 17.46 -25.08 29.67
N SER A 424 16.70 -25.88 30.40
CA SER A 424 17.26 -26.78 31.41
C SER A 424 18.08 -27.92 30.79
N GLU A 425 17.70 -28.43 29.62
CA GLU A 425 18.46 -29.47 28.92
C GLU A 425 19.74 -28.94 28.26
N GLY A 426 19.88 -27.62 28.08
CA GLY A 426 21.09 -27.00 27.53
C GLY A 426 22.10 -26.55 28.58
N GLU A 427 21.79 -26.71 29.87
CA GLU A 427 22.65 -26.35 31.01
C GLU A 427 23.26 -27.58 31.73
N GLU A 428 22.93 -28.81 31.30
CA GLU A 428 23.67 -30.05 31.61
C GLU A 428 24.74 -30.33 30.54
#